data_AF-A0A0D6AUG0-F1
#
_entry.id   AF-A0A0D6AUG0-F1
#
_cell.length_a   1.000
_cell.length_b   1.000
_cell.length_c   1.000
_cell.angle_alpha   90.00
_cell.angle_beta   90.00
_cell.angle_gamma   90.00
#
_symmetry.space_group_name_H-M   'P 1'
#
loop_
_entity.id
_entity.type
_entity.pdbx_description
1 polymer ?
#
loop_
_entity_poly.entity_id
_entity_poly.type
_entity_poly.pdbx_seq_one_letter_code
_entity_poly.pdbx_strand_id
1 'polypeptide(L)'
;MIPTKFLQNITKHFGITEGESEVLSRAIQGESVDDIAKDLGISKDALQKRLGEVYKKFQIFGFGPGKLAKLQQRLVEEYQKYRQNQNDKSEILTEIENDNLDLPHLSEQEQQLLYVLLLNKEGINLSQIQSDIFPNISLGEVLIMVGKMLKDGLLQEKNENQENKFILGNNIKVDLEKHLKFKSKLIIENPDLDNLTLSNLWQKLSLIHDEKNLPNDHILNKELGIYFNDRGYDAYLLWELNTAQKYFLTALKFDENLPNIYYNLGLVYEKMQQWESAINYFQQGFEQNLNYQALVRVTDIMILQGEIDTVKEKIISVLEKVNNEEIKSKLLTNLGYSYFLSKDNLKAREYIEISLAINPNLLISNYLMAEILEEENKEKEALKYWQNCLDLNSENKTRSGLELYGELKAKLRLKLI
;
A
#
# COMPACT_ATOMS: atom_id res chain seq x y z
N MET A 1 4.68 32.12 11.43
CA MET A 1 5.30 31.43 12.59
C MET A 1 4.69 30.03 12.66
N ILE A 2 5.50 28.98 12.78
CA ILE A 2 5.00 27.59 12.81
C ILE A 2 4.47 27.29 14.22
N PRO A 3 3.23 26.80 14.39
CA PRO A 3 2.66 26.53 15.71
C PRO A 3 3.42 25.44 16.46
N THR A 4 3.58 25.62 17.78
CA THR A 4 4.29 24.67 18.66
C THR A 4 3.70 23.26 18.60
N LYS A 5 2.36 23.15 18.55
CA LYS A 5 1.67 21.85 18.43
C LYS A 5 2.00 21.13 17.12
N PHE A 6 2.09 21.87 16.00
CA PHE A 6 2.49 21.29 14.71
C PHE A 6 3.94 20.82 14.77
N LEU A 7 4.83 21.65 15.34
CA LEU A 7 6.23 21.32 15.51
C LEU A 7 6.41 20.03 16.34
N GLN A 8 5.67 19.86 17.43
CA GLN A 8 5.70 18.64 18.25
C GLN A 8 5.22 17.38 17.51
N ASN A 9 4.22 17.52 16.64
CA ASN A 9 3.71 16.39 15.86
C ASN A 9 4.68 15.98 14.76
N ILE A 10 5.23 16.96 14.03
CA ILE A 10 6.16 16.68 12.94
C ILE A 10 7.49 16.12 13.47
N THR A 11 7.97 16.60 14.63
CA THR A 11 9.19 16.04 15.24
C THR A 11 9.01 14.57 15.65
N LYS A 12 7.84 14.20 16.20
CA LYS A 12 7.51 12.79 16.48
C LYS A 12 7.51 11.94 15.21
N HIS A 13 6.93 12.44 14.13
CA HIS A 13 6.89 11.72 12.85
C HIS A 13 8.30 11.40 12.30
N PHE A 14 9.24 12.33 12.46
CA PHE A 14 10.64 12.14 12.04
C PHE A 14 11.52 11.46 13.11
N GLY A 15 10.93 10.91 14.17
CA GLY A 15 11.69 10.22 15.23
C GLY A 15 12.68 11.12 15.97
N ILE A 16 12.37 12.41 16.09
CA ILE A 16 13.20 13.39 16.79
C ILE A 16 13.01 13.24 18.30
N THR A 17 14.11 13.15 19.03
CA THR A 17 14.09 13.00 20.49
C THR A 17 13.68 14.31 21.16
N GLU A 18 13.24 14.25 22.41
CA GLU A 18 12.87 15.46 23.18
C GLU A 18 14.02 16.48 23.24
N GLY A 19 15.24 15.99 23.52
CA GLY A 19 16.43 16.83 23.56
C GLY A 19 16.86 17.42 22.22
N GLU A 20 16.52 16.79 21.09
CA GLU A 20 16.71 17.33 19.74
C GLU A 20 15.60 18.34 19.38
N SER A 21 14.36 18.03 19.77
CA SER A 21 13.18 18.88 19.52
C SER A 21 13.29 20.21 20.25
N GLU A 22 13.84 20.22 21.46
CA GLU A 22 14.09 21.43 22.25
C GLU A 22 15.10 22.35 21.55
N VAL A 23 16.24 21.80 21.11
CA VAL A 23 17.26 22.53 20.34
C VAL A 23 16.69 23.05 19.02
N LEU A 24 15.92 22.22 18.30
CA LEU A 24 15.28 22.60 17.04
C LEU A 24 14.33 23.79 17.21
N SER A 25 13.48 23.75 18.25
CA SER A 25 12.47 24.78 18.49
C SER A 25 13.07 26.16 18.70
N ARG A 26 14.17 26.25 19.46
CA ARG A 26 14.91 27.48 19.74
C ARG A 26 15.73 27.95 18.54
N ALA A 27 16.36 27.02 17.82
CA ALA A 27 17.11 27.32 16.60
C ALA A 27 16.22 27.93 15.51
N ILE A 28 14.99 27.43 15.33
CA ILE A 28 14.03 28.00 14.36
C ILE A 28 13.54 29.40 14.77
N GLN A 29 13.50 29.69 16.07
CA GLN A 29 13.16 31.01 16.60
C GLN A 29 14.27 32.05 16.43
N GLY A 30 15.45 31.63 15.95
CA GLY A 30 16.57 32.51 15.66
C GLY A 30 17.48 32.79 16.85
N GLU A 31 17.35 32.02 17.94
CA GLU A 31 18.30 32.07 19.06
C GLU A 31 19.70 31.65 18.59
N SER A 32 20.74 32.29 19.14
CA SER A 32 22.12 31.96 18.79
C SER A 32 22.52 30.61 19.39
N VAL A 33 23.44 29.90 18.73
CA VAL A 33 23.99 28.64 19.26
C VAL A 33 24.56 28.82 20.68
N ASP A 34 25.10 30.00 20.96
CA ASP A 34 25.74 30.32 22.23
C ASP A 34 24.70 30.50 23.35
N ASP A 35 23.58 31.16 23.04
CA ASP A 35 22.48 31.37 23.99
C ASP A 35 21.74 30.07 24.28
N ILE A 36 21.43 29.28 23.25
CA ILE A 36 20.75 27.98 23.39
C ILE A 36 21.61 27.02 24.23
N ALA A 37 22.93 26.95 23.96
CA ALA A 37 23.83 26.07 24.69
C ALA A 37 23.90 26.46 26.18
N LYS A 38 23.96 27.76 26.47
CA LYS A 38 23.98 28.31 27.83
C LYS A 38 22.67 28.01 28.58
N ASP A 39 21.53 28.22 27.95
CA ASP A 39 20.21 28.02 28.56
C ASP A 39 19.91 26.55 28.83
N LEU A 40 20.34 25.66 27.95
CA LEU A 40 20.13 24.21 28.10
C LEU A 40 21.20 23.53 28.96
N GLY A 41 22.23 24.27 29.41
CA GLY A 41 23.32 23.72 30.20
C GLY A 41 24.15 22.66 29.47
N ILE A 42 24.25 22.74 28.14
CA ILE A 42 24.98 21.77 27.30
C ILE A 42 26.15 22.45 26.57
N SER A 43 27.14 21.67 26.12
CA SER A 43 28.23 22.20 25.30
C SER A 43 27.75 22.59 23.90
N LYS A 44 28.44 23.56 23.27
CA LYS A 44 28.19 23.94 21.87
C LYS A 44 28.29 22.74 20.92
N ASP A 45 29.24 21.84 21.17
CA ASP A 45 29.42 20.61 20.39
C ASP A 45 28.23 19.65 20.55
N ALA A 46 27.70 19.50 21.78
CA ALA A 46 26.52 18.67 22.02
C ALA A 46 25.28 19.22 21.33
N LEU A 47 25.10 20.54 21.33
CA LEU A 47 24.03 21.22 20.60
C LEU A 47 24.16 20.99 19.09
N GLN A 48 25.36 21.18 18.54
CA GLN A 48 25.62 20.98 17.11
C GLN A 48 25.39 19.52 16.68
N LYS A 49 25.74 18.54 17.52
CA LYS A 49 25.43 17.13 17.27
C LYS A 49 23.92 16.89 17.21
N ARG A 50 23.15 17.44 18.15
CA ARG A 50 21.68 17.33 18.15
C ARG A 50 21.05 17.95 16.91
N LEU A 51 21.49 19.15 16.51
CA LEU A 51 21.07 19.75 15.22
C LEU A 51 21.49 18.89 14.02
N GLY A 52 22.68 18.28 14.07
CA GLY A 52 23.15 17.34 13.06
C GLY A 52 22.21 16.16 12.85
N GLU A 53 21.77 15.53 13.93
CA GLU A 53 20.80 14.43 13.88
C GLU A 53 19.43 14.90 13.37
N VAL A 54 18.98 16.10 13.76
CA VAL A 54 17.75 16.69 13.22
C VAL A 54 17.87 16.88 11.70
N TYR A 55 18.98 17.44 11.19
CA TYR A 55 19.18 17.58 9.75
C TYR A 55 19.17 16.23 9.04
N LYS A 56 19.78 15.20 9.64
CA LYS A 56 19.81 13.85 9.07
C LYS A 56 18.41 13.24 8.98
N LYS A 57 17.61 13.37 10.05
CA LYS A 57 16.21 12.88 10.11
C LYS A 57 15.29 13.60 9.11
N PHE A 58 15.52 14.90 8.89
CA PHE A 58 14.84 15.67 7.84
C PHE A 58 15.49 15.54 6.45
N GLN A 59 16.48 14.67 6.27
CA GLN A 59 17.17 14.40 5.00
C GLN A 59 17.82 15.65 4.36
N ILE A 60 18.38 16.54 5.19
CA ILE A 60 19.02 17.78 4.77
C ILE A 60 20.53 17.58 4.66
N PHE A 61 21.00 17.32 3.45
CA PHE A 61 22.41 17.06 3.13
C PHE A 61 23.16 18.32 2.67
N GLY A 62 24.50 18.27 2.75
CA GLY A 62 25.42 19.33 2.34
C GLY A 62 26.34 19.84 3.46
N PHE A 63 27.21 20.80 3.15
CA PHE A 63 28.10 21.47 4.09
C PHE A 63 27.81 22.98 4.11
N GLY A 64 27.84 23.60 5.29
CA GLY A 64 27.78 25.06 5.44
C GLY A 64 26.51 25.63 6.10
N PRO A 65 26.46 26.97 6.25
CA PRO A 65 25.51 27.70 7.10
C PRO A 65 24.05 27.69 6.62
N GLY A 66 23.78 27.21 5.40
CA GLY A 66 22.43 27.20 4.82
C GLY A 66 21.51 26.06 5.29
N LYS A 67 21.98 25.12 6.13
CA LYS A 67 21.18 23.97 6.57
C LYS A 67 19.96 24.37 7.39
N LEU A 68 20.12 25.35 8.29
CA LEU A 68 19.00 25.83 9.12
C LEU A 68 17.93 26.49 8.25
N ALA A 69 18.32 27.28 7.25
CA ALA A 69 17.40 27.91 6.31
C ALA A 69 16.64 26.85 5.48
N LYS A 70 17.32 25.80 5.00
CA LYS A 70 16.67 24.67 4.31
C LYS A 70 15.69 23.92 5.22
N LEU A 71 16.04 23.74 6.50
CA LEU A 71 15.16 23.10 7.48
C LEU A 71 13.92 23.95 7.75
N GLN A 72 14.10 25.26 7.93
CA GLN A 72 12.99 26.20 8.08
C GLN A 72 12.08 26.19 6.86
N GLN A 73 12.64 26.26 5.65
CA GLN A 73 11.87 26.18 4.41
C GLN A 73 11.05 24.88 4.36
N ARG A 74 11.69 23.74 4.64
CA ARG A 74 11.01 22.44 4.65
C ARG A 74 9.86 22.40 5.65
N LEU A 75 10.06 22.91 6.86
CA LEU A 75 9.02 22.95 7.88
C LEU A 75 7.88 23.92 7.52
N VAL A 76 8.17 25.00 6.81
CA VAL A 76 7.14 25.91 6.27
C VAL A 76 6.33 25.22 5.18
N GLU A 77 6.98 24.51 4.25
CA GLU A 77 6.29 23.72 3.21
C GLU A 77 5.37 22.66 3.83
N GLU A 78 5.85 21.91 4.83
CA GLU A 78 5.04 20.91 5.52
C GLU A 78 3.90 21.53 6.33
N TYR A 79 4.12 22.71 6.94
CA TYR A 79 3.06 23.43 7.64
C TYR A 79 2.00 23.99 6.68
N GLN A 80 2.42 24.45 5.49
CA GLN A 80 1.50 24.90 4.44
C GLN A 80 0.65 23.74 3.93
N LYS A 81 1.24 22.57 3.66
CA LYS A 81 0.49 21.35 3.33
C LYS A 81 -0.48 20.95 4.44
N TYR A 82 -0.05 21.01 5.70
CA TYR A 82 -0.92 20.73 6.85
C TYR A 82 -2.09 21.72 6.94
N ARG A 83 -1.86 23.01 6.70
CA ARG A 83 -2.91 24.04 6.68
C ARG A 83 -3.84 23.88 5.49
N GLN A 84 -3.31 23.53 4.32
CA GLN A 84 -4.09 23.27 3.11
C GLN A 84 -4.98 22.05 3.33
N ASN A 85 -4.44 20.95 3.85
CA ASN A 85 -5.24 19.77 4.22
C ASN A 85 -6.30 20.06 5.30
N GLN A 86 -6.06 20.98 6.25
CA GLN A 86 -7.05 21.37 7.26
C GLN A 86 -8.13 22.30 6.69
N ASN A 87 -7.75 23.20 5.78
CA ASN A 87 -8.68 24.07 5.07
C ASN A 87 -9.52 23.26 4.08
N ASP A 88 -8.90 22.36 3.31
CA ASP A 88 -9.57 21.37 2.47
C ASP A 88 -10.50 20.52 3.33
N LYS A 89 -10.07 20.04 4.51
CA LYS A 89 -10.95 19.31 5.44
C LYS A 89 -12.13 20.15 5.91
N SER A 90 -11.96 21.45 6.17
CA SER A 90 -13.06 22.33 6.58
C SER A 90 -13.98 22.71 5.43
N GLU A 91 -13.45 23.04 4.24
CA GLU A 91 -14.23 23.33 3.03
C GLU A 91 -14.95 22.08 2.56
N ILE A 92 -14.30 20.92 2.58
CA ILE A 92 -14.93 19.62 2.42
C ILE A 92 -16.02 19.46 3.49
N LEU A 93 -15.76 19.62 4.79
CA LEU A 93 -16.83 19.54 5.83
C LEU A 93 -18.01 20.52 5.61
N THR A 94 -17.77 21.71 5.06
CA THR A 94 -18.83 22.70 4.79
C THR A 94 -19.55 22.44 3.46
N GLU A 95 -18.87 21.90 2.45
CA GLU A 95 -19.49 21.34 1.25
C GLU A 95 -20.23 20.03 1.58
N ILE A 96 -19.81 19.27 2.60
CA ILE A 96 -20.41 18.02 3.08
C ILE A 96 -21.73 18.24 3.82
N GLU A 97 -21.84 19.31 4.62
CA GLU A 97 -23.12 19.71 5.21
C GLU A 97 -24.12 20.19 4.15
N ASN A 98 -23.64 20.54 2.95
CA ASN A 98 -24.46 21.05 1.85
C ASN A 98 -24.72 20.00 0.73
N ASP A 99 -23.81 19.05 0.52
CA ASP A 99 -23.99 17.83 -0.29
C ASP A 99 -24.63 16.76 0.59
N ASN A 100 -25.89 17.02 0.96
CA ASN A 100 -26.83 15.98 1.31
C ASN A 100 -26.92 15.01 0.11
N LEU A 101 -26.12 13.94 0.13
CA LEU A 101 -26.56 12.67 -0.45
C LEU A 101 -27.67 12.16 0.45
N ASP A 102 -28.81 12.86 0.44
CA ASP A 102 -30.04 12.44 1.07
C ASP A 102 -30.44 11.14 0.37
N LEU A 103 -29.99 10.02 0.95
CA LEU A 103 -30.75 8.79 0.81
C LEU A 103 -32.20 9.14 1.15
N PRO A 104 -33.21 8.49 0.53
CA PRO A 104 -34.63 8.74 0.85
C PRO A 104 -34.83 8.71 2.38
N HIS A 105 -35.97 9.19 2.91
CA HIS A 105 -36.31 9.03 4.34
C HIS A 105 -36.43 7.53 4.72
N LEU A 106 -35.29 6.87 4.78
CA LEU A 106 -35.07 5.45 4.98
C LEU A 106 -34.76 5.28 6.45
N SER A 107 -35.42 4.30 7.05
CA SER A 107 -35.04 3.87 8.38
C SER A 107 -33.59 3.37 8.37
N GLU A 108 -32.99 3.38 9.54
CA GLU A 108 -31.65 2.86 9.77
C GLU A 108 -31.51 1.40 9.28
N GLN A 109 -32.54 0.58 9.49
CA GLN A 109 -32.61 -0.82 9.03
C GLN A 109 -32.69 -0.92 7.50
N GLU A 110 -33.44 -0.03 6.84
CA GLU A 110 -33.51 0.03 5.38
C GLU A 110 -32.14 0.39 4.79
N GLN A 111 -31.44 1.37 5.37
CA GLN A 111 -30.08 1.74 4.95
C GLN A 111 -29.10 0.58 5.11
N GLN A 112 -29.14 -0.10 6.26
CA GLN A 112 -28.30 -1.27 6.52
C GLN A 112 -28.50 -2.35 5.46
N LEU A 113 -29.75 -2.76 5.20
CA LEU A 113 -30.05 -3.78 4.20
C LEU A 113 -29.55 -3.38 2.80
N LEU A 114 -29.72 -2.10 2.42
CA LEU A 114 -29.25 -1.61 1.12
C LEU A 114 -27.73 -1.67 0.98
N TYR A 115 -26.98 -1.37 2.03
CA TYR A 115 -25.53 -1.50 2.01
C TYR A 115 -25.05 -2.96 2.00
N VAL A 116 -25.72 -3.83 2.75
CA VAL A 116 -25.43 -5.27 2.70
C VAL A 116 -25.63 -5.77 1.28
N LEU A 117 -26.73 -5.40 0.62
CA LEU A 117 -27.02 -5.78 -0.77
C LEU A 117 -26.14 -5.07 -1.81
N LEU A 118 -25.60 -3.89 -1.50
CA LEU A 118 -24.62 -3.23 -2.35
C LEU A 118 -23.32 -4.03 -2.40
N LEU A 119 -22.90 -4.54 -1.25
CA LEU A 119 -21.67 -5.28 -1.07
C LEU A 119 -21.82 -6.74 -1.54
N ASN A 120 -22.95 -7.39 -1.23
CA ASN A 120 -23.25 -8.74 -1.65
C ASN A 120 -23.91 -8.80 -3.04
N LYS A 121 -23.11 -9.12 -4.07
CA LYS A 121 -23.55 -9.19 -5.48
C LYS A 121 -24.48 -10.37 -5.79
N GLU A 122 -24.55 -11.39 -4.94
CA GLU A 122 -25.36 -12.59 -5.18
C GLU A 122 -26.82 -12.44 -4.73
N GLY A 123 -27.13 -11.40 -3.96
CA GLY A 123 -28.44 -11.20 -3.34
C GLY A 123 -28.70 -12.13 -2.16
N ILE A 124 -29.73 -11.81 -1.39
CA ILE A 124 -30.00 -12.43 -0.08
C ILE A 124 -31.48 -12.85 -0.01
N ASN A 125 -31.79 -14.01 0.56
CA ASN A 125 -33.17 -14.47 0.75
C ASN A 125 -33.78 -13.97 2.08
N LEU A 126 -35.10 -14.08 2.25
CA LEU A 126 -35.79 -13.58 3.47
C LEU A 126 -35.26 -14.19 4.76
N SER A 127 -34.96 -15.49 4.76
CA SER A 127 -34.42 -16.18 5.94
C SER A 127 -33.06 -15.62 6.33
N GLN A 128 -32.16 -15.39 5.37
CA GLN A 128 -30.84 -14.79 5.60
C GLN A 128 -30.94 -13.33 6.07
N ILE A 129 -31.87 -12.54 5.51
CA ILE A 129 -32.11 -11.18 6.01
C ILE A 129 -32.48 -11.21 7.50
N GLN A 130 -33.31 -12.16 7.91
CA GLN A 130 -33.73 -12.29 9.31
C GLN A 130 -32.65 -12.91 10.21
N SER A 131 -31.97 -13.97 9.78
CA SER A 131 -30.96 -14.66 10.61
C SER A 131 -29.63 -13.93 10.68
N ASP A 132 -29.18 -13.35 9.56
CA ASP A 132 -27.81 -12.88 9.40
C ASP A 132 -27.71 -11.35 9.57
N ILE A 133 -28.74 -10.60 9.13
CA ILE A 133 -28.74 -9.13 9.18
C ILE A 133 -29.54 -8.62 10.39
N PHE A 134 -30.72 -9.16 10.65
CA PHE A 134 -31.62 -8.66 11.70
C PHE A 134 -32.14 -9.75 12.65
N PRO A 135 -31.26 -10.41 13.45
CA PRO A 135 -31.65 -11.54 14.31
C PRO A 135 -32.68 -11.19 15.39
N ASN A 136 -32.83 -9.90 15.71
CA ASN A 136 -33.71 -9.42 16.78
C ASN A 136 -35.08 -8.93 16.30
N ILE A 137 -35.38 -8.99 14.99
CA ILE A 137 -36.72 -8.68 14.46
C ILE A 137 -37.38 -9.93 13.91
N SER A 138 -38.71 -9.97 13.96
CA SER A 138 -39.49 -11.09 13.47
C SER A 138 -39.49 -11.16 11.94
N LEU A 139 -39.69 -12.36 11.39
CA LEU A 139 -39.83 -12.55 9.93
C LEU A 139 -40.98 -11.69 9.35
N GLY A 140 -42.04 -11.45 10.13
CA GLY A 140 -43.15 -10.58 9.73
C GLY A 140 -42.73 -9.12 9.56
N GLU A 141 -41.87 -8.59 10.43
CA GLU A 141 -41.33 -7.24 10.33
C GLU A 141 -40.38 -7.11 9.13
N VAL A 142 -39.53 -8.13 8.90
CA VAL A 142 -38.68 -8.20 7.69
C VAL A 142 -39.52 -8.17 6.42
N LEU A 143 -40.60 -8.96 6.37
CA LEU A 143 -41.51 -9.00 5.22
C LEU A 143 -42.15 -7.64 4.93
N ILE A 144 -42.59 -6.92 5.97
CA ILE A 144 -43.18 -5.58 5.81
C ILE A 144 -42.14 -4.59 5.26
N MET A 145 -40.93 -4.61 5.82
CA MET A 145 -39.82 -3.75 5.39
C MET A 145 -39.42 -4.02 3.93
N VAL A 146 -39.13 -5.29 3.59
CA VAL A 146 -38.76 -5.69 2.22
C VAL A 146 -39.88 -5.37 1.24
N GLY A 147 -41.15 -5.61 1.61
CA GLY A 147 -42.31 -5.28 0.79
C GLY A 147 -42.43 -3.77 0.50
N LYS A 148 -42.18 -2.91 1.49
CA LYS A 148 -42.11 -1.46 1.30
C LYS A 148 -40.97 -1.09 0.36
N MET A 149 -39.77 -1.60 0.59
CA MET A 149 -38.59 -1.29 -0.22
C MET A 149 -38.71 -1.76 -1.69
N LEU A 150 -39.39 -2.89 -1.94
CA LEU A 150 -39.74 -3.33 -3.29
C LEU A 150 -40.70 -2.36 -3.96
N LYS A 151 -41.74 -1.91 -3.25
CA LYS A 151 -42.71 -0.93 -3.76
C LYS A 151 -42.04 0.40 -4.12
N ASP A 152 -41.06 0.82 -3.32
CA ASP A 152 -40.30 2.04 -3.53
C ASP A 152 -39.19 1.87 -4.60
N GLY A 153 -39.02 0.67 -5.16
CA GLY A 153 -38.04 0.37 -6.21
C GLY A 153 -36.58 0.33 -5.72
N LEU A 154 -36.39 0.23 -4.40
CA LEU A 154 -35.08 0.15 -3.76
C LEU A 154 -34.49 -1.26 -3.83
N LEU A 155 -35.36 -2.27 -3.94
CA LEU A 155 -35.00 -3.69 -4.09
C LEU A 155 -35.60 -4.25 -5.39
N GLN A 156 -35.02 -5.34 -5.87
CA GLN A 156 -35.57 -6.17 -6.96
C GLN A 156 -35.55 -7.63 -6.54
N GLU A 157 -36.57 -8.38 -6.96
CA GLU A 157 -36.62 -9.84 -6.80
C GLU A 157 -35.86 -10.51 -7.95
N LYS A 158 -35.03 -11.48 -7.60
CA LYS A 158 -34.30 -12.36 -8.53
C LYS A 158 -34.59 -13.81 -8.13
N ASN A 159 -35.17 -14.57 -9.05
CA ASN A 159 -35.40 -16.00 -8.85
C ASN A 159 -34.16 -16.77 -9.31
N GLU A 160 -33.51 -17.47 -8.38
CA GLU A 160 -32.29 -18.25 -8.64
C GLU A 160 -32.37 -19.57 -7.88
N ASN A 161 -32.19 -20.70 -8.57
CA ASN A 161 -32.20 -22.04 -7.96
C ASN A 161 -33.45 -22.38 -7.11
N GLN A 162 -34.65 -21.94 -7.55
CA GLN A 162 -35.92 -22.13 -6.82
C GLN A 162 -36.04 -21.33 -5.51
N GLU A 163 -35.10 -20.42 -5.23
CA GLU A 163 -35.20 -19.46 -4.14
C GLU A 163 -35.41 -18.04 -4.67
N ASN A 164 -36.27 -17.28 -3.97
CA ASN A 164 -36.42 -15.86 -4.22
C ASN A 164 -35.34 -15.11 -3.42
N LYS A 165 -34.45 -14.43 -4.14
CA LYS A 165 -33.44 -13.54 -3.57
C LYS A 165 -33.80 -12.09 -3.86
N PHE A 166 -33.38 -11.20 -2.96
CA PHE A 166 -33.48 -9.76 -3.14
C PHE A 166 -32.11 -9.21 -3.50
N ILE A 167 -32.08 -8.34 -4.50
CA ILE A 167 -30.89 -7.59 -4.93
C ILE A 167 -31.18 -6.09 -4.85
N LEU A 168 -30.11 -5.29 -4.88
CA LEU A 168 -30.21 -3.85 -4.87
C LEU A 168 -30.85 -3.32 -6.15
N GLY A 169 -31.83 -2.41 -6.00
CA GLY A 169 -32.45 -1.73 -7.11
C GLY A 169 -31.51 -0.75 -7.80
N ASN A 170 -31.55 -0.71 -9.13
CA ASN A 170 -30.69 0.16 -9.93
C ASN A 170 -30.87 1.66 -9.61
N ASN A 171 -32.05 2.06 -9.14
CA ASN A 171 -32.41 3.45 -8.87
C ASN A 171 -31.64 4.05 -7.69
N ILE A 172 -31.20 3.21 -6.74
CA ILE A 172 -30.51 3.66 -5.51
C ILE A 172 -29.04 3.23 -5.50
N LYS A 173 -28.66 2.25 -6.34
CA LYS A 173 -27.31 1.67 -6.37
C LYS A 173 -26.21 2.70 -6.55
N VAL A 174 -26.34 3.57 -7.56
CA VAL A 174 -25.30 4.57 -7.87
C VAL A 174 -25.10 5.54 -6.71
N ASP A 175 -26.18 5.95 -6.05
CA ASP A 175 -26.13 6.89 -4.94
C ASP A 175 -25.55 6.24 -3.68
N LEU A 176 -25.88 4.97 -3.42
CA LEU A 176 -25.24 4.20 -2.35
C LEU A 176 -23.75 3.94 -2.59
N GLU A 177 -23.33 3.67 -3.83
CA GLU A 177 -21.91 3.53 -4.19
C GLU A 177 -21.14 4.82 -3.94
N LYS A 178 -21.72 5.97 -4.35
CA LYS A 178 -21.15 7.30 -4.07
C LYS A 178 -21.09 7.55 -2.57
N HIS A 179 -22.17 7.26 -1.85
CA HIS A 179 -22.25 7.45 -0.41
C HIS A 179 -21.26 6.57 0.35
N LEU A 180 -21.09 5.30 -0.03
CA LEU A 180 -20.09 4.40 0.54
C LEU A 180 -18.66 4.87 0.26
N LYS A 181 -18.37 5.29 -0.98
CA LYS A 181 -17.08 5.88 -1.39
C LYS A 181 -16.73 7.08 -0.54
N PHE A 182 -17.73 7.95 -0.36
CA PHE A 182 -17.60 9.17 0.36
C PHE A 182 -17.34 8.91 1.86
N LYS A 183 -18.17 8.09 2.52
CA LYS A 183 -17.97 7.71 3.93
C LYS A 183 -16.65 6.98 4.16
N SER A 184 -16.25 6.07 3.26
CA SER A 184 -14.97 5.36 3.41
C SER A 184 -13.79 6.30 3.32
N LYS A 185 -13.79 7.26 2.38
CA LYS A 185 -12.76 8.31 2.27
C LYS A 185 -12.63 9.13 3.55
N LEU A 186 -13.75 9.60 4.11
CA LEU A 186 -13.75 10.35 5.38
C LEU A 186 -13.12 9.56 6.51
N ILE A 187 -13.43 8.27 6.61
CA ILE A 187 -12.87 7.42 7.65
C ILE A 187 -11.35 7.31 7.45
N ILE A 188 -10.88 7.04 6.23
CA ILE A 188 -9.45 6.89 5.90
C ILE A 188 -8.63 8.17 6.10
N GLU A 189 -9.20 9.33 5.81
CA GLU A 189 -8.50 10.62 5.95
C GLU A 189 -8.38 11.09 7.41
N ASN A 190 -9.09 10.46 8.34
CA ASN A 190 -8.98 10.77 9.76
C ASN A 190 -7.79 10.03 10.43
N PRO A 191 -7.01 10.73 11.29
CA PRO A 191 -5.78 10.19 11.88
C PRO A 191 -5.98 9.09 12.92
N ASP A 192 -7.17 8.94 13.50
CA ASP A 192 -7.44 7.96 14.58
C ASP A 192 -7.72 6.54 14.08
N LEU A 193 -7.29 6.22 12.85
CA LEU A 193 -7.60 4.95 12.21
C LEU A 193 -6.95 3.75 12.90
N ASP A 194 -5.78 3.98 13.50
CA ASP A 194 -5.01 2.97 14.21
C ASP A 194 -5.81 2.42 15.42
N ASN A 195 -6.61 3.29 16.05
CA ASN A 195 -7.46 2.95 17.20
C ASN A 195 -8.91 2.58 16.83
N LEU A 196 -9.23 2.56 15.52
CA LEU A 196 -10.56 2.20 15.07
C LEU A 196 -10.77 0.69 15.19
N THR A 197 -11.67 0.27 16.08
CA THR A 197 -12.16 -1.11 16.15
C THR A 197 -13.06 -1.41 14.96
N LEU A 198 -13.20 -2.68 14.62
CA LEU A 198 -14.17 -3.15 13.64
C LEU A 198 -15.56 -2.56 13.94
N SER A 199 -16.03 -2.71 15.18
CA SER A 199 -17.27 -2.11 15.70
C SER A 199 -17.41 -0.61 15.41
N ASN A 200 -16.37 0.19 15.70
CA ASN A 200 -16.37 1.63 15.43
C ASN A 200 -16.45 1.96 13.94
N LEU A 201 -15.89 1.13 13.07
CA LEU A 201 -15.93 1.32 11.63
C LEU A 201 -17.33 1.01 11.06
N TRP A 202 -17.96 -0.06 11.54
CA TRP A 202 -19.34 -0.41 11.21
C TRP A 202 -20.33 0.69 11.62
N GLN A 203 -20.21 1.20 12.85
CA GLN A 203 -21.03 2.32 13.33
C GLN A 203 -20.81 3.58 12.48
N LYS A 204 -19.55 3.89 12.12
CA LYS A 204 -19.22 5.07 11.29
C LYS A 204 -19.66 4.95 9.84
N LEU A 205 -19.74 3.74 9.30
CA LEU A 205 -20.34 3.48 7.99
C LEU A 205 -21.88 3.42 8.05
N SER A 206 -22.47 3.48 9.25
CA SER A 206 -23.90 3.29 9.52
C SER A 206 -24.41 1.90 9.13
N LEU A 207 -23.57 0.88 9.31
CA LEU A 207 -23.83 -0.49 8.89
C LEU A 207 -24.28 -1.40 10.05
N ILE A 208 -23.95 -1.07 11.32
CA ILE A 208 -24.41 -1.75 12.55
C ILE A 208 -24.54 -0.73 13.69
N HIS A 209 -25.54 -0.88 14.57
CA HIS A 209 -25.77 0.02 15.72
C HIS A 209 -25.65 -0.61 17.11
N ASP A 210 -25.43 -1.93 17.24
CA ASP A 210 -25.20 -2.58 18.54
C ASP A 210 -24.02 -3.56 18.48
N GLU A 211 -23.04 -3.38 19.37
CA GLU A 211 -21.88 -4.26 19.49
C GLU A 211 -22.26 -5.70 19.87
N LYS A 212 -23.41 -5.89 20.52
CA LYS A 212 -23.91 -7.24 20.89
C LYS A 212 -24.42 -8.04 19.68
N ASN A 213 -24.63 -7.37 18.55
CA ASN A 213 -25.05 -7.95 17.27
C ASN A 213 -24.04 -7.64 16.17
N LEU A 214 -22.75 -7.56 16.50
CA LEU A 214 -21.70 -7.65 15.50
C LEU A 214 -21.90 -8.98 14.78
N PRO A 215 -22.21 -8.98 13.47
CA PRO A 215 -22.32 -10.21 12.75
C PRO A 215 -20.98 -10.94 12.86
N ASN A 216 -21.01 -12.24 13.16
CA ASN A 216 -19.94 -13.16 12.74
C ASN A 216 -19.93 -13.31 11.21
N ASP A 217 -20.57 -12.39 10.48
CA ASP A 217 -20.94 -12.52 9.10
C ASP A 217 -19.70 -12.28 8.24
N HIS A 218 -19.01 -13.39 8.05
CA HIS A 218 -17.88 -13.55 7.16
C HIS A 218 -18.18 -12.92 5.80
N ILE A 219 -19.43 -12.90 5.33
CA ILE A 219 -19.78 -12.33 4.03
C ILE A 219 -19.55 -10.83 4.02
N LEU A 220 -20.13 -10.09 4.97
CA LEU A 220 -20.06 -8.63 4.94
C LEU A 220 -18.67 -8.10 5.34
N ASN A 221 -18.00 -8.76 6.28
CA ASN A 221 -16.59 -8.49 6.57
C ASN A 221 -15.72 -8.74 5.33
N LYS A 222 -15.88 -9.88 4.65
CA LYS A 222 -15.15 -10.17 3.41
C LYS A 222 -15.42 -9.14 2.32
N GLU A 223 -16.66 -8.77 2.06
CA GLU A 223 -16.99 -7.78 1.03
C GLU A 223 -16.48 -6.39 1.37
N LEU A 224 -16.49 -5.98 2.66
CA LEU A 224 -15.83 -4.75 3.09
C LEU A 224 -14.31 -4.85 2.93
N GLY A 225 -13.70 -5.98 3.27
CA GLY A 225 -12.29 -6.26 3.03
C GLY A 225 -11.91 -6.08 1.56
N ILE A 226 -12.67 -6.71 0.65
CA ILE A 226 -12.52 -6.56 -0.81
C ILE A 226 -12.65 -5.08 -1.20
N TYR A 227 -13.71 -4.41 -0.75
CA TYR A 227 -13.97 -3.02 -1.08
C TYR A 227 -12.82 -2.09 -0.65
N PHE A 228 -12.35 -2.19 0.59
CA PHE A 228 -11.23 -1.37 1.08
C PHE A 228 -9.92 -1.74 0.38
N ASN A 229 -9.72 -3.00 -0.01
CA ASN A 229 -8.56 -3.42 -0.81
C ASN A 229 -8.59 -2.77 -2.20
N ASP A 230 -9.74 -2.79 -2.88
CA ASP A 230 -9.87 -2.20 -4.22
C ASP A 230 -9.60 -0.68 -4.18
N ARG A 231 -10.11 0.02 -3.16
CA ARG A 231 -9.79 1.44 -2.93
C ARG A 231 -8.32 1.68 -2.64
N GLY A 232 -7.68 0.79 -1.88
CA GLY A 232 -6.25 0.86 -1.61
C GLY A 232 -5.43 0.69 -2.89
N TYR A 233 -5.86 -0.20 -3.77
CA TYR A 233 -5.21 -0.43 -5.06
C TYR A 233 -5.38 0.76 -6.00
N ASP A 234 -6.58 1.34 -6.09
CA ASP A 234 -6.82 2.60 -6.82
C ASP A 234 -5.87 3.71 -6.33
N ALA A 235 -5.78 3.91 -5.01
CA ALA A 235 -4.88 4.90 -4.41
C ALA A 235 -3.40 4.60 -4.70
N TYR A 236 -3.00 3.33 -4.70
CA TYR A 236 -1.64 2.92 -5.06
C TYR A 236 -1.31 3.26 -6.52
N LEU A 237 -2.22 3.01 -7.46
CA LEU A 237 -2.05 3.37 -8.87
C LEU A 237 -1.92 4.89 -9.08
N LEU A 238 -2.60 5.68 -8.23
CA LEU A 238 -2.51 7.13 -8.18
C LEU A 238 -1.27 7.66 -7.44
N TRP A 239 -0.38 6.78 -6.95
CA TRP A 239 0.80 7.12 -6.14
C TRP A 239 0.48 7.78 -4.79
N GLU A 240 -0.75 7.65 -4.30
CA GLU A 240 -1.17 8.12 -2.99
C GLU A 240 -0.80 7.09 -1.90
N LEU A 241 0.49 6.85 -1.72
CA LEU A 241 1.00 5.70 -0.94
C LEU A 241 0.49 5.66 0.51
N ASN A 242 0.41 6.80 1.20
CA ASN A 242 -0.11 6.86 2.58
C ASN A 242 -1.60 6.52 2.64
N THR A 243 -2.37 6.96 1.64
CA THR A 243 -3.81 6.67 1.53
C THR A 243 -4.00 5.18 1.24
N ALA A 244 -3.23 4.64 0.28
CA ALA A 244 -3.22 3.22 -0.07
C ALA A 244 -2.91 2.34 1.15
N GLN A 245 -1.87 2.68 1.91
CA GLN A 245 -1.50 2.00 3.15
C GLN A 245 -2.68 1.91 4.13
N LYS A 246 -3.34 3.04 4.41
CA LYS A 246 -4.48 3.07 5.33
C LYS A 246 -5.66 2.24 4.84
N TYR A 247 -5.98 2.32 3.54
CA TYR A 247 -7.03 1.49 2.92
C TYR A 247 -6.72 0.00 3.07
N PHE A 248 -5.50 -0.42 2.75
CA PHE A 248 -5.11 -1.83 2.88
C PHE A 248 -5.06 -2.31 4.34
N LEU A 249 -4.55 -1.51 5.27
CA LEU A 249 -4.60 -1.85 6.71
C LEU A 249 -6.05 -1.94 7.20
N THR A 250 -6.95 -1.12 6.66
CA THR A 250 -8.39 -1.21 6.95
C THR A 250 -8.99 -2.50 6.40
N ALA A 251 -8.68 -2.85 5.15
CA ALA A 251 -9.11 -4.10 4.53
C ALA A 251 -8.66 -5.33 5.35
N LEU A 252 -7.41 -5.31 5.81
CA LEU A 252 -6.84 -6.37 6.65
C LEU A 252 -7.58 -6.54 7.99
N LYS A 253 -8.14 -5.46 8.57
CA LYS A 253 -8.97 -5.54 9.78
C LYS A 253 -10.30 -6.25 9.56
N PHE A 254 -10.79 -6.31 8.32
CA PHE A 254 -12.05 -6.96 7.96
C PHE A 254 -11.86 -8.41 7.55
N ASP A 255 -10.88 -8.68 6.69
CA ASP A 255 -10.58 -10.01 6.22
C ASP A 255 -9.06 -10.18 6.14
N GLU A 256 -8.51 -10.82 7.17
CA GLU A 256 -7.10 -11.16 7.22
C GLU A 256 -6.71 -12.19 6.14
N ASN A 257 -7.66 -12.99 5.66
CA ASN A 257 -7.43 -14.02 4.66
C ASN A 257 -7.65 -13.52 3.23
N LEU A 258 -7.87 -12.22 3.05
CA LEU A 258 -8.15 -11.64 1.74
C LEU A 258 -6.99 -11.92 0.76
N PRO A 259 -7.26 -12.50 -0.42
CA PRO A 259 -6.22 -12.78 -1.39
C PRO A 259 -5.43 -11.51 -1.76
N ASN A 260 -4.10 -11.63 -1.79
CA ASN A 260 -3.17 -10.56 -2.18
C ASN A 260 -3.09 -9.33 -1.25
N ILE A 261 -3.83 -9.25 -0.14
CA ILE A 261 -3.78 -8.04 0.73
C ILE A 261 -2.38 -7.77 1.27
N TYR A 262 -1.71 -8.83 1.74
CA TYR A 262 -0.34 -8.78 2.21
C TYR A 262 0.65 -8.41 1.10
N TYR A 263 0.41 -8.91 -0.13
CA TYR A 263 1.21 -8.53 -1.29
C TYR A 263 1.06 -7.04 -1.60
N ASN A 264 -0.17 -6.53 -1.60
CA ASN A 264 -0.48 -5.13 -1.84
C ASN A 264 0.13 -4.20 -0.77
N LEU A 265 0.06 -4.57 0.51
CA LEU A 265 0.77 -3.87 1.58
C LEU A 265 2.28 -3.88 1.33
N GLY A 266 2.85 -5.03 1.00
CA GLY A 266 4.27 -5.14 0.64
C GLY A 266 4.67 -4.18 -0.49
N LEU A 267 3.86 -4.07 -1.55
CA LEU A 267 4.09 -3.12 -2.65
C LEU A 267 4.10 -1.67 -2.17
N VAL A 268 3.18 -1.28 -1.28
CA VAL A 268 3.14 0.09 -0.74
C VAL A 268 4.39 0.38 0.07
N TYR A 269 4.77 -0.51 0.99
CA TYR A 269 5.97 -0.35 1.80
C TYR A 269 7.25 -0.37 0.95
N GLU A 270 7.32 -1.21 -0.09
CA GLU A 270 8.40 -1.23 -1.08
C GLU A 270 8.53 0.14 -1.77
N LYS A 271 7.42 0.72 -2.24
CA LYS A 271 7.42 2.06 -2.86
C LYS A 271 7.78 3.19 -1.89
N MET A 272 7.45 3.03 -0.61
CA MET A 272 7.88 3.93 0.46
C MET A 272 9.35 3.71 0.88
N GLN A 273 10.05 2.73 0.30
CA GLN A 273 11.41 2.33 0.66
C GLN A 273 11.54 1.84 2.12
N GLN A 274 10.45 1.35 2.70
CA GLN A 274 10.42 0.73 4.01
C GLN A 274 10.64 -0.78 3.86
N TRP A 275 11.89 -1.15 3.57
CA TRP A 275 12.27 -2.50 3.13
C TRP A 275 11.90 -3.60 4.13
N GLU A 276 12.15 -3.38 5.42
CA GLU A 276 11.81 -4.35 6.47
C GLU A 276 10.30 -4.64 6.54
N SER A 277 9.48 -3.58 6.51
CA SER A 277 8.02 -3.73 6.49
C SER A 277 7.54 -4.40 5.20
N ALA A 278 8.13 -4.05 4.05
CA ALA A 278 7.81 -4.68 2.77
C ALA A 278 8.08 -6.18 2.79
N ILE A 279 9.26 -6.59 3.25
CA ILE A 279 9.64 -8.01 3.41
C ILE A 279 8.65 -8.72 4.34
N ASN A 280 8.36 -8.14 5.51
CA ASN A 280 7.45 -8.74 6.47
C ASN A 280 6.05 -8.99 5.88
N TYR A 281 5.48 -8.01 5.17
CA TYR A 281 4.17 -8.18 4.54
C TYR A 281 4.23 -9.17 3.37
N PHE A 282 5.24 -9.12 2.50
CA PHE A 282 5.37 -10.11 1.43
C PHE A 282 5.55 -11.54 1.95
N GLN A 283 6.30 -11.73 3.04
CA GLN A 283 6.48 -13.03 3.70
C GLN A 283 5.16 -13.57 4.24
N GLN A 284 4.38 -12.76 4.94
CA GLN A 284 3.03 -13.15 5.38
C GLN A 284 2.14 -13.56 4.20
N GLY A 285 2.18 -12.81 3.08
CA GLY A 285 1.43 -13.16 1.88
C GLY A 285 1.86 -14.49 1.26
N PHE A 286 3.16 -14.80 1.31
CA PHE A 286 3.68 -16.09 0.87
C PHE A 286 3.27 -17.23 1.81
N GLU A 287 3.37 -17.03 3.12
CA GLU A 287 3.08 -18.06 4.12
C GLU A 287 1.61 -18.44 4.19
N GLN A 288 0.70 -17.48 4.05
CA GLN A 288 -0.73 -17.73 4.16
C GLN A 288 -1.34 -18.33 2.88
N ASN A 289 -0.95 -17.81 1.71
CA ASN A 289 -1.64 -18.09 0.45
C ASN A 289 -0.72 -18.67 -0.63
N LEU A 290 0.50 -19.09 -0.27
CA LEU A 290 1.53 -19.52 -1.23
C LEU A 290 1.72 -18.52 -2.38
N ASN A 291 1.66 -17.22 -2.06
CA ASN A 291 1.84 -16.17 -3.05
C ASN A 291 3.31 -16.10 -3.50
N TYR A 292 3.67 -16.91 -4.48
CA TYR A 292 5.03 -16.96 -5.02
C TYR A 292 5.47 -15.64 -5.68
N GLN A 293 4.53 -14.79 -6.12
CA GLN A 293 4.85 -13.45 -6.63
C GLN A 293 5.33 -12.53 -5.50
N ALA A 294 4.84 -12.72 -4.27
CA ALA A 294 5.37 -12.07 -3.07
C ALA A 294 6.78 -12.60 -2.74
N LEU A 295 7.00 -13.92 -2.87
CA LEU A 295 8.33 -14.50 -2.65
C LEU A 295 9.39 -13.94 -3.61
N VAL A 296 9.06 -13.76 -4.90
CA VAL A 296 9.95 -13.08 -5.87
C VAL A 296 10.42 -11.74 -5.30
N ARG A 297 9.48 -10.91 -4.80
CA ARG A 297 9.80 -9.60 -4.23
C ARG A 297 10.63 -9.66 -2.96
N VAL A 298 10.35 -10.61 -2.07
CA VAL A 298 11.20 -10.86 -0.88
C VAL A 298 12.63 -11.15 -1.33
N THR A 299 12.80 -12.06 -2.28
CA THR A 299 14.14 -12.45 -2.74
C THR A 299 14.86 -11.33 -3.47
N ASP A 300 14.16 -10.48 -4.24
CA ASP A 300 14.74 -9.28 -4.86
C ASP A 300 15.35 -8.35 -3.80
N ILE A 301 14.57 -8.02 -2.75
CA ILE A 301 15.00 -7.11 -1.70
C ILE A 301 16.15 -7.72 -0.87
N MET A 302 16.06 -9.01 -0.52
CA MET A 302 17.11 -9.71 0.22
C MET A 302 18.43 -9.80 -0.56
N ILE A 303 18.38 -9.98 -1.88
CA ILE A 303 19.57 -9.92 -2.73
C ILE A 303 20.23 -8.54 -2.64
N LEU A 304 19.45 -7.47 -2.70
CA LEU A 304 19.96 -6.10 -2.56
C LEU A 304 20.58 -5.84 -1.16
N GLN A 305 20.08 -6.52 -0.13
CA GLN A 305 20.61 -6.45 1.24
C GLN A 305 21.84 -7.36 1.45
N GLY A 306 22.17 -8.22 0.48
CA GLY A 306 23.32 -9.14 0.54
C GLY A 306 23.04 -10.45 1.28
N GLU A 307 21.78 -10.79 1.55
CA GLU A 307 21.36 -12.04 2.23
C GLU A 307 21.33 -13.24 1.26
N ILE A 308 22.43 -13.43 0.54
CA ILE A 308 22.50 -14.30 -0.64
C ILE A 308 22.27 -15.78 -0.32
N ASP A 309 22.83 -16.28 0.78
CA ASP A 309 22.69 -17.69 1.16
C ASP A 309 21.25 -18.05 1.55
N THR A 310 20.60 -17.19 2.33
CA THR A 310 19.20 -17.35 2.71
C THR A 310 18.27 -17.31 1.51
N VAL A 311 18.55 -16.46 0.51
CA VAL A 311 17.79 -16.42 -0.74
C VAL A 311 17.90 -17.74 -1.50
N LYS A 312 19.12 -18.28 -1.67
CA LYS A 312 19.34 -19.56 -2.36
C LYS A 312 18.54 -20.69 -1.71
N GLU A 313 18.67 -20.85 -0.39
CA GLU A 313 17.96 -21.87 0.38
C GLU A 313 16.44 -21.74 0.22
N LYS A 314 15.92 -20.51 0.37
CA LYS A 314 14.49 -20.25 0.30
C LYS A 314 13.91 -20.58 -1.08
N ILE A 315 14.58 -20.17 -2.17
CA ILE A 315 14.12 -20.47 -3.53
C ILE A 315 14.17 -21.98 -3.82
N ILE A 316 15.29 -22.64 -3.51
CA ILE A 316 15.45 -24.08 -3.77
C ILE A 316 14.37 -24.90 -3.06
N SER A 317 14.03 -24.55 -1.83
CA SER A 317 13.02 -25.28 -1.03
C SER A 317 11.60 -25.26 -1.61
N VAL A 318 11.31 -24.34 -2.53
CA VAL A 318 9.96 -24.15 -3.08
C VAL A 318 9.85 -24.34 -4.59
N LEU A 319 10.98 -24.31 -5.32
CA LEU A 319 10.99 -24.18 -6.77
C LEU A 319 10.20 -25.29 -7.49
N GLU A 320 10.27 -26.52 -7.00
CA GLU A 320 9.54 -27.68 -7.55
C GLU A 320 8.01 -27.57 -7.37
N LYS A 321 7.55 -26.78 -6.41
CA LYS A 321 6.12 -26.57 -6.10
C LYS A 321 5.52 -25.41 -6.90
N VAL A 322 6.34 -24.63 -7.59
CA VAL A 322 5.88 -23.46 -8.35
C VAL A 322 5.31 -23.91 -9.70
N ASN A 323 3.99 -23.87 -9.83
CA ASN A 323 3.29 -24.25 -11.05
C ASN A 323 3.22 -23.13 -12.11
N ASN A 324 3.38 -21.86 -11.71
CA ASN A 324 3.34 -20.74 -12.63
C ASN A 324 4.73 -20.53 -13.26
N GLU A 325 4.86 -20.82 -14.55
CA GLU A 325 6.13 -20.74 -15.28
C GLU A 325 6.74 -19.32 -15.32
N GLU A 326 5.92 -18.26 -15.38
CA GLU A 326 6.42 -16.89 -15.34
C GLU A 326 7.08 -16.57 -13.99
N ILE A 327 6.42 -16.95 -12.89
CA ILE A 327 6.96 -16.77 -11.54
C ILE A 327 8.20 -17.65 -11.34
N LYS A 328 8.16 -18.89 -11.82
CA LYS A 328 9.28 -19.82 -11.77
C LYS A 328 10.51 -19.26 -12.49
N SER A 329 10.34 -18.67 -13.68
CA SER A 329 11.42 -18.02 -14.42
C SER A 329 12.03 -16.84 -13.65
N LYS A 330 11.21 -16.03 -12.95
CA LYS A 330 11.71 -14.94 -12.09
C LYS A 330 12.49 -15.47 -10.87
N LEU A 331 11.99 -16.50 -10.19
CA LEU A 331 12.70 -17.13 -9.07
C LEU A 331 14.02 -17.78 -9.52
N LEU A 332 14.05 -18.44 -10.68
CA LEU A 332 15.27 -18.95 -11.29
C LEU A 332 16.27 -17.84 -11.61
N THR A 333 15.79 -16.68 -12.05
CA THR A 333 16.62 -15.49 -12.28
C THR A 333 17.28 -15.03 -10.98
N ASN A 334 16.50 -14.94 -9.89
CA ASN A 334 17.00 -14.51 -8.59
C ASN A 334 17.98 -15.53 -7.99
N LEU A 335 17.74 -16.82 -8.19
CA LEU A 335 18.65 -17.88 -7.81
C LEU A 335 19.96 -17.80 -8.61
N GLY A 336 19.87 -17.65 -9.93
CA GLY A 336 21.04 -17.43 -10.80
C GLY A 336 21.84 -16.20 -10.42
N TYR A 337 21.16 -15.09 -10.11
CA TYR A 337 21.82 -13.86 -9.65
C TYR A 337 22.54 -14.05 -8.31
N SER A 338 21.91 -14.78 -7.38
CA SER A 338 22.52 -15.11 -6.09
C SER A 338 23.80 -15.95 -6.24
N TYR A 339 23.82 -16.91 -7.17
CA TYR A 339 25.05 -17.65 -7.49
C TYR A 339 26.11 -16.79 -8.18
N PHE A 340 25.70 -15.88 -9.07
CA PHE A 340 26.61 -14.92 -9.71
C PHE A 340 27.30 -14.03 -8.68
N LEU A 341 26.53 -13.48 -7.72
CA LEU A 341 27.08 -12.69 -6.61
C LEU A 341 28.01 -13.51 -5.70
N SER A 342 27.76 -14.82 -5.57
CA SER A 342 28.63 -15.77 -4.85
C SER A 342 29.88 -16.18 -5.65
N LYS A 343 30.07 -15.67 -6.87
CA LYS A 343 31.14 -16.04 -7.82
C LYS A 343 31.11 -17.50 -8.29
N ASP A 344 29.96 -18.16 -8.18
CA ASP A 344 29.71 -19.48 -8.78
C ASP A 344 29.06 -19.31 -10.16
N ASN A 345 29.89 -18.93 -11.14
CA ASN A 345 29.42 -18.61 -12.49
C ASN A 345 28.83 -19.81 -13.23
N LEU A 346 29.26 -21.04 -12.88
CA LEU A 346 28.72 -22.26 -13.48
C LEU A 346 27.24 -22.44 -13.10
N LYS A 347 26.92 -22.39 -11.81
CA LYS A 347 25.52 -22.48 -11.36
C LYS A 347 24.70 -21.27 -11.75
N ALA A 348 25.29 -20.08 -11.70
CA ALA A 348 24.62 -18.87 -12.16
C ALA A 348 24.12 -19.03 -13.59
N ARG A 349 25.01 -19.47 -14.49
CA ARG A 349 24.68 -19.71 -15.89
C ARG A 349 23.59 -20.76 -16.05
N GLU A 350 23.71 -21.90 -15.39
CA GLU A 350 22.73 -22.99 -15.45
C GLU A 350 21.31 -22.49 -15.14
N TYR A 351 21.12 -21.78 -14.03
CA TYR A 351 19.80 -21.28 -13.65
C TYR A 351 19.28 -20.16 -14.58
N ILE A 352 20.17 -19.31 -15.08
CA ILE A 352 19.80 -18.25 -16.04
C ILE A 352 19.42 -18.87 -17.40
N GLU A 353 20.09 -19.93 -17.85
CA GLU A 353 19.71 -20.67 -19.06
C GLU A 353 18.32 -21.29 -18.93
N ILE A 354 18.03 -21.93 -17.79
CA ILE A 354 16.69 -22.48 -17.52
C ILE A 354 15.64 -21.36 -17.47
N SER A 355 15.95 -20.23 -16.82
CA SER A 355 15.06 -19.06 -16.75
C SER A 355 14.71 -18.53 -18.15
N LEU A 356 15.72 -18.35 -19.01
CA LEU A 356 15.57 -17.86 -20.37
C LEU A 356 14.89 -18.87 -21.30
N ALA A 357 15.04 -20.17 -21.04
CA ALA A 357 14.29 -21.19 -21.77
C ALA A 357 12.78 -21.08 -21.51
N ILE A 358 12.38 -20.68 -20.30
CA ILE A 358 10.98 -20.46 -19.92
C ILE A 358 10.48 -19.09 -20.41
N ASN A 359 11.25 -18.02 -20.15
CA ASN A 359 10.92 -16.66 -20.58
C ASN A 359 12.13 -15.99 -21.25
N PRO A 360 12.26 -16.11 -22.59
CA PRO A 360 13.37 -15.52 -23.34
C PRO A 360 13.45 -14.00 -23.26
N ASN A 361 12.33 -13.34 -22.94
CA ASN A 361 12.19 -11.89 -22.93
C ASN A 361 12.32 -11.30 -21.51
N LEU A 362 12.75 -12.08 -20.52
CA LEU A 362 13.00 -11.56 -19.18
C LEU A 362 14.27 -10.71 -19.19
N LEU A 363 14.09 -9.39 -19.04
CA LEU A 363 15.16 -8.39 -19.13
C LEU A 363 16.34 -8.71 -18.19
N ILE A 364 16.03 -9.03 -16.92
CA ILE A 364 17.05 -9.28 -15.90
C ILE A 364 17.86 -10.54 -16.23
N SER A 365 17.23 -11.60 -16.75
CA SER A 365 17.93 -12.83 -17.13
C SER A 365 18.84 -12.61 -18.34
N ASN A 366 18.40 -11.83 -19.33
CA ASN A 366 19.27 -11.44 -20.46
C ASN A 366 20.47 -10.59 -19.96
N TYR A 367 20.23 -9.66 -19.05
CA TYR A 367 21.28 -8.85 -18.43
C TYR A 367 22.32 -9.72 -17.73
N LEU A 368 21.88 -10.64 -16.87
CA LEU A 368 22.77 -11.51 -16.11
C LEU A 368 23.54 -12.47 -17.01
N MET A 369 22.91 -13.01 -18.05
CA MET A 369 23.60 -13.85 -19.04
C MET A 369 24.72 -13.07 -19.74
N ALA A 370 24.46 -11.81 -20.11
CA ALA A 370 25.45 -10.98 -20.76
C ALA A 370 26.67 -10.70 -19.85
N GLU A 371 26.43 -10.38 -18.58
CA GLU A 371 27.50 -10.19 -17.57
C GLU A 371 28.30 -11.47 -17.32
N ILE A 372 27.63 -12.62 -17.18
CA ILE A 372 28.30 -13.93 -17.00
C ILE A 372 29.21 -14.24 -18.19
N LEU A 373 28.73 -14.06 -19.42
CA LEU A 373 29.51 -14.29 -20.63
C LEU A 373 30.71 -13.34 -20.75
N GLU A 374 30.61 -12.13 -20.21
CA GLU A 374 31.74 -11.20 -20.15
C GLU A 374 32.80 -11.61 -19.14
N GLU A 375 32.41 -12.05 -17.95
CA GLU A 375 33.37 -12.62 -17.00
C GLU A 375 34.08 -13.87 -17.58
N GLU A 376 33.44 -14.58 -18.51
CA GLU A 376 34.03 -15.70 -19.26
C GLU A 376 34.84 -15.29 -20.51
N ASN A 377 34.97 -13.99 -20.82
CA ASN A 377 35.60 -13.47 -22.05
C ASN A 377 34.93 -13.91 -23.37
N LYS A 378 33.62 -14.23 -23.34
CA LYS A 378 32.81 -14.59 -24.51
C LYS A 378 32.03 -13.39 -25.04
N GLU A 379 32.74 -12.31 -25.33
CA GLU A 379 32.14 -11.00 -25.69
C GLU A 379 31.15 -11.08 -26.87
N LYS A 380 31.47 -11.88 -27.89
CA LYS A 380 30.59 -12.04 -29.08
C LYS A 380 29.24 -12.65 -28.73
N GLU A 381 29.21 -13.59 -27.79
CA GLU A 381 27.96 -14.20 -27.32
C GLU A 381 27.20 -13.23 -26.41
N ALA A 382 27.91 -12.50 -25.54
CA ALA A 382 27.33 -11.50 -24.65
C ALA A 382 26.58 -10.40 -25.42
N LEU A 383 27.11 -9.96 -26.57
CA LEU A 383 26.50 -8.94 -27.43
C LEU A 383 25.05 -9.28 -27.82
N LYS A 384 24.74 -10.55 -28.06
CA LYS A 384 23.36 -10.98 -28.38
C LYS A 384 22.40 -10.65 -27.23
N TYR A 385 22.78 -10.96 -26.01
CA TYR A 385 21.96 -10.73 -24.83
C TYR A 385 21.88 -9.24 -24.46
N TRP A 386 22.96 -8.50 -24.66
CA TRP A 386 22.93 -7.04 -24.54
C TRP A 386 21.99 -6.38 -25.54
N GLN A 387 21.97 -6.86 -26.79
CA GLN A 387 21.04 -6.37 -27.80
C GLN A 387 19.60 -6.65 -27.41
N ASN A 388 19.30 -7.88 -26.94
CA ASN A 388 17.97 -8.21 -26.41
C ASN A 388 17.56 -7.27 -25.27
N CYS A 389 18.46 -6.96 -24.32
CA CYS A 389 18.17 -6.01 -23.24
C CYS A 389 17.82 -4.61 -23.77
N LEU A 390 18.53 -4.13 -24.79
CA LEU A 390 18.22 -2.85 -25.43
C LEU A 390 16.86 -2.84 -26.10
N ASP A 391 16.55 -3.89 -26.87
CA ASP A 391 15.30 -4.00 -27.62
C ASP A 391 14.11 -4.03 -26.65
N LEU A 392 14.18 -4.88 -25.61
CA LEU A 392 13.16 -4.99 -24.55
C LEU A 392 12.97 -3.70 -23.75
N ASN A 393 14.04 -2.95 -23.46
CA ASN A 393 13.93 -1.66 -22.77
C ASN A 393 13.39 -0.55 -23.67
N SER A 394 13.65 -0.59 -24.98
CA SER A 394 13.12 0.39 -25.93
C SER A 394 11.60 0.29 -26.09
N GLU A 395 11.06 -0.91 -25.88
CA GLU A 395 9.62 -1.17 -25.85
C GLU A 395 8.99 -0.76 -24.50
N ASN A 396 9.70 -0.95 -23.38
CA ASN A 396 9.29 -0.55 -22.03
C ASN A 396 9.59 0.94 -21.75
N LYS A 397 8.76 1.84 -22.27
CA LYS A 397 8.86 3.32 -22.13
C LYS A 397 8.58 3.86 -20.71
N THR A 398 9.24 3.33 -19.68
CA THR A 398 9.19 3.87 -18.30
C THR A 398 10.42 4.73 -18.01
N ARG A 399 10.30 5.69 -17.09
CA ARG A 399 11.41 6.63 -16.74
C ARG A 399 12.66 5.90 -16.23
N SER A 400 12.49 4.83 -15.45
CA SER A 400 13.59 3.96 -14.99
C SER A 400 14.15 3.09 -16.11
N GLY A 401 13.32 2.62 -17.04
CA GLY A 401 13.76 1.90 -18.25
C GLY A 401 14.65 2.75 -19.15
N LEU A 402 14.43 4.08 -19.22
CA LEU A 402 15.23 5.01 -20.01
C LEU A 402 16.63 5.27 -19.43
N GLU A 403 16.79 5.28 -18.10
CA GLU A 403 18.11 5.41 -17.44
C GLU A 403 18.94 4.14 -17.66
N LEU A 404 18.35 2.97 -17.42
CA LEU A 404 18.98 1.68 -17.70
C LEU A 404 19.30 1.51 -19.20
N TYR A 405 18.41 1.97 -20.09
CA TYR A 405 18.65 2.01 -21.54
C TYR A 405 19.88 2.87 -21.91
N GLY A 406 20.06 4.02 -21.25
CA GLY A 406 21.23 4.88 -21.44
C GLY A 406 22.53 4.19 -21.04
N GLU A 407 22.56 3.51 -19.90
CA GLU A 407 23.71 2.75 -19.41
C GLU A 407 24.04 1.55 -20.32
N LEU A 408 23.02 0.79 -20.72
CA LEU A 408 23.17 -0.34 -21.65
C LEU A 408 23.72 0.11 -23.00
N LYS A 409 23.20 1.22 -23.54
CA LYS A 409 23.66 1.79 -24.81
C LYS A 409 25.09 2.32 -24.73
N ALA A 410 25.50 2.87 -23.59
CA ALA A 410 26.88 3.28 -23.35
C ALA A 410 27.82 2.06 -23.28
N LYS A 411 27.42 0.99 -22.57
CA LYS A 411 28.15 -0.29 -22.53
C LYS A 411 28.32 -0.90 -23.93
N LEU A 412 27.28 -0.93 -24.77
CA LEU A 412 27.37 -1.45 -26.14
C LEU A 412 28.24 -0.59 -27.06
N ARG A 413 28.16 0.75 -26.95
CA ARG A 413 28.98 1.66 -27.78
C ARG A 413 30.48 1.51 -27.53
N LEU A 414 30.88 1.23 -26.29
CA LEU A 414 32.29 0.97 -25.96
C LEU A 414 32.82 -0.35 -26.54
N LYS A 415 31.93 -1.26 -26.96
CA LYS A 415 32.27 -2.62 -27.42
C LYS A 415 32.20 -2.80 -28.94
N LEU A 416 31.65 -1.82 -29.64
CA LEU A 416 31.56 -1.77 -31.11
C LEU A 416 32.67 -0.93 -31.76
N ILE A 417 33.56 -0.36 -30.94
CA ILE A 417 34.78 0.36 -31.34
C ILE A 417 35.95 -0.57 -31.06
#